data_AF-A0A7J2VAU6-F1
#
_entry.id   AF-A0A7J2VAU6-F1
#
_cell.length_a   1.000
_cell.length_b   1.000
_cell.length_c   1.000
_cell.angle_alpha   90.00
_cell.angle_beta   90.00
_cell.angle_gamma   90.00
#
_symmetry.space_group_name_H-M   'P 1'
#
loop_
_entity.id
_entity.type
_entity.pdbx_description
1 polymer ?
#
loop_
_entity_poly.entity_id
_entity_poly.type
_entity_poly.pdbx_seq_one_letter_code
_entity_poly.pdbx_strand_id
1 'polypeptide(L)' 'LIHGDLSEYNVMLKPEIDIVIIDVSQAVDINHPNAKEFLKRDIENINRFFRKEAGIEVEDDEAVFKRVLPCLERRKEGL' A
#
# COMPACT_ATOMS: atom_id res chain seq x y z
N LEU A 1 -0.01 1.11 10.13
CA LEU A 1 -1.15 0.31 9.63
C LEU A 1 -0.83 -0.11 8.21
N ILE A 2 -1.33 -1.27 7.81
CA ILE A 2 -1.29 -1.80 6.45
C ILE A 2 -2.75 -1.91 6.02
N HIS A 3 -3.09 -1.49 4.80
CA HIS A 3 -4.49 -1.41 4.40
C HIS A 3 -5.12 -2.79 4.28
N GLY A 4 -4.38 -3.76 3.73
CA GLY A 4 -4.81 -5.16 3.58
C GLY A 4 -5.75 -5.42 2.40
N ASP A 5 -6.19 -4.36 1.72
CA ASP A 5 -6.97 -4.42 0.48
C ASP A 5 -6.83 -3.13 -0.34
N LEU A 6 -5.65 -2.51 -0.33
CA LEU A 6 -5.44 -1.29 -1.09
C LEU A 6 -5.52 -1.58 -2.59
N SER A 7 -6.34 -0.80 -3.29
CA SER A 7 -6.50 -0.84 -4.74
C SER A 7 -7.00 0.52 -5.23
N GLU A 8 -7.07 0.70 -6.54
CA GLU A 8 -7.63 1.86 -7.22
C GLU A 8 -9.05 2.20 -6.75
N TYR A 9 -9.85 1.21 -6.34
CA TYR A 9 -11.21 1.41 -5.86
C TYR A 9 -11.26 2.04 -4.46
N ASN A 10 -10.19 1.89 -3.67
CA ASN A 10 -10.07 2.41 -2.31
C ASN A 10 -9.27 3.72 -2.24
N VAL A 11 -9.04 4.35 -3.40
CA VAL A 11 -8.35 5.63 -3.55
C VAL A 11 -9.29 6.63 -4.22
N MET A 12 -9.72 7.64 -3.47
CA MET A 12 -10.56 8.72 -3.97
C MET A 12 -9.71 9.95 -4.32
N LEU A 13 -9.89 10.45 -5.54
CA LEU A 13 -9.32 11.73 -5.98
C LEU A 13 -10.32 12.85 -5.72
N LYS A 14 -9.92 13.83 -4.93
CA LYS A 14 -10.70 15.07 -4.74
C LYS A 14 -10.44 16.04 -5.91
N PRO A 15 -11.33 17.03 -6.14
CA PRO A 15 -11.20 18.00 -7.22
C PRO A 15 -9.84 18.73 -7.28
N GLU A 16 -9.20 18.92 -6.13
CA GLU A 16 -7.89 19.58 -6.01
C GLU A 16 -6.69 18.66 -6.29
N ILE A 17 -6.91 17.46 -6.85
CA ILE A 17 -5.88 16.41 -7.05
C ILE A 17 -5.28 15.94 -5.72
N ASP A 18 -6.07 16.05 -4.65
CA ASP A 18 -5.73 15.47 -3.36
C ASP A 18 -6.21 14.01 -3.29
N ILE A 19 -5.38 13.16 -2.70
CA ILE A 19 -5.66 11.73 -2.53
C ILE A 19 -6.26 11.45 -1.15
N VAL A 20 -7.37 10.71 -1.12
CA VAL A 20 -7.96 10.16 0.11
C VAL A 20 -8.01 8.64 0.00
N ILE A 21 -7.46 7.95 0.99
CA ILE A 21 -7.57 6.50 1.12
C ILE A 21 -8.80 6.20 1.98
N ILE A 22 -9.68 5.33 1.49
CA ILE A 22 -10.95 4.96 2.12
C ILE A 22 -11.03 3.45 2.38
N ASP A 23 -12.09 2.99 3.05
CA ASP A 23 -12.32 1.59 3.41
C ASP A 23 -11.16 0.91 4.16
N VAL A 24 -10.72 1.57 5.23
CA VAL A 24 -9.69 1.04 6.15
C VAL A 24 -10.23 0.01 7.13
N SER A 25 -11.42 -0.56 6.88
CA SER A 25 -12.07 -1.50 7.80
C SER A 25 -11.30 -2.81 7.98
N GLN A 26 -10.55 -3.21 6.95
CA GLN A 26 -9.68 -4.40 6.94
C GLN A 26 -8.21 -4.08 7.29
N ALA A 27 -7.90 -2.82 7.62
CA ALA A 27 -6.54 -2.42 7.89
C ALA A 27 -6.00 -3.11 9.15
N VAL A 28 -4.77 -3.63 9.05
CA VAL A 28 -4.11 -4.35 10.14
C VAL A 28 -2.97 -3.54 10.75
N ASP A 29 -2.65 -3.87 12.00
CA ASP A 29 -1.43 -3.38 12.63
C ASP A 29 -0.18 -3.96 11.95
N ILE A 30 0.92 -3.22 12.01
CA ILE A 30 2.22 -3.63 11.46
C ILE A 30 2.78 -4.89 12.14
N ASN A 31 2.32 -5.21 13.36
CA ASN A 31 2.70 -6.39 14.12
C ASN A 31 1.84 -7.62 13.80
N HIS A 32 0.82 -7.49 12.93
CA HIS A 32 0.02 -8.62 12.50
C HIS A 32 0.92 -9.69 11.85
N PRO A 33 0.72 -11.00 12.12
CA PRO A 33 1.58 -12.07 11.59
C PRO A 33 1.72 -12.03 10.06
N ASN A 34 0.64 -11.64 9.36
CA ASN A 34 0.59 -11.56 7.90
C ASN A 34 0.82 -10.14 7.36
N ALA A 35 1.30 -9.20 8.18
CA ALA A 35 1.51 -7.80 7.79
C ALA A 35 2.31 -7.65 6.49
N LYS A 36 3.42 -8.38 6.36
CA LYS A 36 4.27 -8.32 5.16
C LYS A 36 3.57 -8.81 3.90
N GLU A 37 2.76 -9.86 4.02
CA GLU A 37 2.00 -10.42 2.90
C GLU A 37 0.93 -9.45 2.42
N PHE A 38 0.18 -8.85 3.36
CA PHE A 38 -0.80 -7.81 3.04
C PHE A 38 -0.17 -6.59 2.37
N LEU A 39 0.99 -6.14 2.86
CA LEU A 39 1.70 -5.03 2.23
C LEU A 39 2.14 -5.36 0.79
N LYS A 40 2.61 -6.58 0.53
CA LYS A 40 2.96 -7.00 -0.84
C LYS A 40 1.75 -6.95 -1.76
N ARG A 41 0.61 -7.48 -1.31
CA ARG A 41 -0.64 -7.44 -2.07
C ARG A 41 -1.11 -6.02 -2.36
N ASP A 42 -1.05 -5.14 -1.36
CA ASP A 42 -1.40 -3.72 -1.51
C ASP A 42 -0.53 -3.05 -2.60
N ILE A 43 0.79 -3.31 -2.60
CA ILE A 43 1.72 -2.79 -3.60
C ILE A 43 1.41 -3.35 -5.00
N GLU A 44 1.26 -4.66 -5.12
CA GLU A 44 0.96 -5.34 -6.39
C GLU A 44 -0.33 -4.82 -7.02
N ASN A 45 -1.36 -4.57 -6.22
CA ASN A 45 -2.62 -4.01 -6.69
C ASN A 45 -2.45 -2.62 -7.31
N ILE A 46 -1.79 -1.72 -6.59
CA ILE A 46 -1.57 -0.34 -7.07
C ILE A 46 -0.65 -0.32 -8.29
N ASN A 47 0.46 -1.08 -8.27
CA ASN A 47 1.36 -1.17 -9.41
C ASN A 47 0.69 -1.85 -10.62
N ARG A 48 -0.19 -2.84 -10.42
CA ARG A 48 -1.00 -3.42 -11.48
C ARG A 48 -1.87 -2.37 -12.15
N PHE A 49 -2.59 -1.56 -11.39
CA PHE A 49 -3.45 -0.50 -11.92
C PHE A 49 -2.64 0.46 -12.81
N PHE A 50 -1.57 1.04 -12.26
CA PHE A 50 -0.77 2.03 -13.01
C PHE A 50 -0.10 1.43 -14.24
N ARG A 51 0.42 0.20 -14.15
CA ARG A 51 1.08 -0.48 -15.28
C ARG A 51 0.10 -0.93 -16.36
N LYS A 52 -1.00 -1.57 -15.98
CA LYS A 52 -1.90 -2.24 -16.94
C LYS A 52 -3.03 -1.36 -17.43
N GLU A 53 -3.58 -0.52 -16.56
CA GLU A 53 -4.77 0.28 -16.87
C GLU A 53 -4.39 1.71 -17.27
N ALA A 54 -3.43 2.31 -16.56
CA ALA A 54 -2.95 3.65 -16.91
C ALA A 54 -1.79 3.66 -17.92
N GLY A 55 -1.15 2.50 -18.17
CA GLY A 55 -0.01 2.40 -19.10
C GLY A 55 1.24 3.16 -18.66
N ILE A 56 1.41 3.37 -17.35
CA ILE A 56 2.50 4.12 -16.75
C ILE A 56 3.62 3.16 -16.33
N GLU A 57 4.86 3.52 -16.61
CA GLU A 57 6.02 2.79 -16.09
C GLU A 57 6.10 2.99 -14.58
N VAL A 58 6.17 1.88 -13.84
CA VAL A 58 6.22 1.87 -12.37
C VAL A 58 7.48 1.19 -11.88
N GLU A 59 7.89 1.54 -10.67
CA GLU A 59 8.94 0.83 -9.94
C GLU A 59 8.52 -0.63 -9.68
N ASP A 60 9.49 -1.56 -9.72
CA ASP A 60 9.26 -2.98 -9.45
C ASP A 60 8.65 -3.22 -8.06
N ASP A 61 7.75 -4.20 -7.95
CA ASP A 61 6.99 -4.49 -6.72
C ASP A 61 7.93 -4.78 -5.53
N GLU A 62 9.03 -5.51 -5.75
CA GLU A 62 10.01 -5.84 -4.70
C GLU A 62 10.87 -4.62 -4.32
N ALA A 63 11.14 -3.73 -5.28
CA ALA A 63 11.83 -2.47 -5.00
C ALA A 63 10.99 -1.52 -4.15
N VAL A 64 9.69 -1.35 -4.48
CA VAL A 64 8.74 -0.60 -3.65
C VAL A 64 8.63 -1.24 -2.27
N PHE A 65 8.49 -2.56 -2.20
CA PHE A 65 8.39 -3.28 -0.93
C PHE A 65 9.61 -3.03 -0.04
N LYS A 66 10.84 -3.17 -0.56
CA LYS A 66 12.08 -2.89 0.18
C LYS A 66 12.18 -1.44 0.64
N ARG A 67 11.69 -0.49 -0.14
CA ARG A 67 11.67 0.94 0.22
C ARG A 67 10.71 1.23 1.37
N VAL A 68 9.57 0.53 1.43
CA VAL A 68 8.53 0.73 2.46
C VAL A 68 8.76 -0.14 3.70
N LEU A 69 9.40 -1.30 3.56
CA LEU A 69 9.64 -2.27 4.64
C LEU A 69 10.23 -1.64 5.93
N PRO A 70 11.21 -0.71 5.89
CA PRO A 70 11.73 -0.07 7.10
C PRO A 70 10.67 0.73 7.88
N CYS A 71 9.57 1.15 7.26
CA CYS A 71 8.44 1.79 7.95
C CYS A 71 7.67 0.81 8.85
N LEU A 72 7.72 -0.49 8.58
CA LEU A 72 7.19 -1.52 9.47
C LEU A 72 8.12 -1.76 10.67
N GLU A 73 9.42 -1.59 10.48
CA GLU A 73 10.43 -1.94 11.48
C GLU A 73 10.70 -0.80 12.47
N ARG A 74 10.75 0.46 11.98
CA ARG A 74 11.01 1.66 12.79
C ARG A 74 9.98 1.92 13.91
N ARG A 75 8.79 1.33 13.85
CA ARG A 75 7.78 1.46 14.91
C ARG A 75 7.84 0.37 15.97
N LYS A 76 8.66 -0.68 15.79
CA LYS A 76 8.88 -1.69 16.83
C LYS A 76 9.84 -1.20 17.93
N GLU A 77 10.68 -0.23 17.64
CA GLU A 77 11.68 0.31 18.58
C GLU A 77 11.15 1.46 19.46
N GLY A 78 9.92 1.91 19.22
CA GLY A 78 9.27 3.01 19.95
C GLY A 78 8.16 2.58 20.91
N LEU A 79 8.08 1.30 21.26
CA LEU A 79 7.14 0.71 22.23
C LEU A 79 7.89 0.03 23.37
#